data_AF-A0A6B3NQ85-F1
#
_entry.id   AF-A0A6B3NQ85-F1
#
_cell.length_a   1.000
_cell.length_b   1.000
_cell.length_c   1.000
_cell.angle_alpha   90.00
_cell.angle_beta   90.00
_cell.angle_gamma   90.00
#
_symmetry.space_group_name_H-M   'P 1'
#
loop_
_entity.id
_entity.type
_entity.pdbx_description
1 polymer ?
#
loop_
_entity_poly.entity_id
_entity_poly.type
_entity_poly.pdbx_seq_one_letter_code
_entity_poly.pdbx_strand_id
1 'polypeptide(L)' 'MVNAYAQNSAVSIPSTATGTERILAAIDIGTNSIHMVVVRIETALPSFTIIAKEKDTVRLGERD' A
#
# COMPACT_ATOMS: atom_id res chain seq x y z
N MET A 1 -6.02 -28.41 -3.95
CA MET A 1 -4.68 -27.78 -4.01
C MET A 1 -4.56 -26.86 -2.82
N VAL A 2 -3.82 -27.25 -1.80
CA VAL A 2 -3.61 -26.44 -0.59
C VAL A 2 -2.29 -25.71 -0.75
N ASN A 3 -2.31 -24.38 -0.71
CA ASN A 3 -1.10 -23.59 -0.74
C ASN A 3 -0.70 -23.28 0.70
N ALA A 4 0.24 -24.05 1.23
CA ALA A 4 0.88 -23.78 2.51
C ALA A 4 2.14 -22.95 2.22
N TYR A 5 2.06 -21.64 2.46
CA TYR A 5 3.26 -20.83 2.60
C TYR A 5 3.59 -20.71 4.08
N ALA A 6 4.76 -21.28 4.40
CA ALA A 6 5.38 -21.28 5.69
C ALA A 6 5.51 -19.86 6.26
N GLN A 7 5.46 -19.83 7.59
CA GLN A 7 5.41 -18.66 8.45
C GLN A 7 6.41 -17.54 8.09
N ASN A 8 5.84 -16.34 8.08
CA ASN A 8 6.36 -15.16 8.79
C ASN A 8 7.67 -14.54 8.27
N SER A 9 7.53 -13.67 7.29
CA SER A 9 8.27 -12.42 7.26
C SER A 9 7.28 -11.32 6.92
N ALA A 10 6.31 -11.08 7.81
CA ALA A 10 5.73 -9.75 7.88
C ALA A 10 6.93 -8.81 8.05
N VAL A 11 7.21 -8.01 7.03
CA VAL A 11 8.21 -6.95 7.10
C VAL A 11 7.98 -6.26 8.42
N SER A 12 8.90 -6.44 9.38
CA SER A 12 8.81 -5.78 10.67
C SER A 12 9.15 -4.33 10.41
N ILE A 13 8.17 -3.57 9.93
CA ILE A 13 8.25 -2.11 9.92
C ILE A 13 8.35 -1.76 11.40
N PRO A 14 9.47 -1.22 11.87
CA PRO A 14 9.60 -0.84 13.27
C PRO A 14 8.52 0.21 13.56
N SER A 15 7.44 -0.22 14.20
CA SER A 15 6.45 0.67 14.78
C SER A 15 7.04 1.15 16.09
N THR A 16 7.93 2.13 16.01
CA THR A 16 8.44 2.87 17.16
C THR A 16 7.23 3.55 17.80
N ALA A 17 6.67 2.91 18.82
CA ALA A 17 5.51 3.40 19.53
C ALA A 17 5.92 4.56 20.43
N THR A 18 5.84 5.78 19.89
CA THR A 18 5.49 7.04 20.58
C THR A 18 5.25 8.12 19.51
N GLY A 19 4.02 8.63 19.41
CA GLY A 19 3.68 9.88 18.71
C GLY A 19 3.99 10.00 17.20
N THR A 20 4.46 8.95 16.53
CA THR A 20 4.91 9.06 15.14
C THR A 20 3.73 8.85 14.19
N GLU A 21 3.48 9.84 13.34
CA GLU A 21 2.46 9.82 12.29
C GLU A 21 2.60 8.56 11.43
N ARG A 22 1.54 7.74 11.34
CA ARG A 22 1.54 6.50 10.55
C ARG A 22 1.13 6.82 9.13
N ILE A 23 2.10 6.98 8.25
CA ILE A 23 1.88 7.17 6.81
C ILE A 23 2.07 5.82 6.10
N LEU A 24 1.09 5.40 5.31
CA LEU A 24 1.13 4.19 4.50
C LEU A 24 0.92 4.53 3.02
N ALA A 25 1.63 3.83 2.14
CA ALA A 25 1.40 3.89 0.70
C ALA A 25 0.89 2.55 0.18
N ALA A 26 -0.06 2.59 -0.75
CA ALA A 26 -0.52 1.46 -1.52
C ALA A 26 -0.27 1.73 -3.01
N ILE A 27 0.32 0.75 -3.70
CA ILE A 27 0.56 0.79 -5.14
C ILE A 27 -0.19 -0.37 -5.76
N ASP A 28 -1.06 -0.06 -6.73
CA ASP A 28 -1.79 -1.01 -7.55
C ASP A 28 -1.31 -0.91 -8.99
N ILE A 29 -0.97 -2.05 -9.58
CA ILE A 29 -0.38 -2.13 -10.91
C ILE A 29 -1.33 -2.93 -11.79
N GLY A 30 -2.08 -2.20 -12.63
CA GLY A 30 -2.93 -2.75 -13.66
C GLY A 30 -2.26 -2.75 -15.03
N THR A 31 -2.87 -3.40 -16.01
CA THR A 31 -2.36 -3.42 -17.39
C THR A 31 -2.48 -2.08 -18.10
N ASN A 32 -3.34 -1.16 -17.63
CA ASN A 32 -3.59 0.15 -18.23
C ASN A 32 -3.09 1.32 -17.37
N SER A 33 -2.77 1.08 -16.10
CA SER A 33 -2.37 2.16 -15.21
C SER A 33 -1.69 1.63 -13.98
N ILE A 34 -0.82 2.46 -13.44
CA ILE A 34 -0.31 2.32 -12.08
C ILE A 34 -1.01 3.37 -11.23
N HIS A 35 -1.58 2.94 -10.13
CA HIS A 35 -2.24 3.79 -9.15
C HIS A 35 -1.47 3.76 -7.85
N MET A 36 -1.19 4.94 -7.29
CA MET A 36 -0.59 5.07 -5.96
C MET A 36 -1.49 5.91 -5.07
N VAL A 37 -1.65 5.50 -3.81
CA VAL A 37 -2.34 6.26 -2.79
C VAL A 37 -1.49 6.27 -1.53
N VAL A 38 -1.33 7.44 -0.92
CA VAL A 38 -0.66 7.62 0.37
C VAL A 38 -1.71 8.08 1.38
N VAL A 39 -1.76 7.42 2.53
CA VAL A 39 -2.71 7.69 3.61
C VAL A 39 -2.00 7.97 4.92
N ARG A 40 -2.58 8.87 5.72
CA ARG A 40 -2.27 9.06 7.13
C ARG A 40 -3.29 8.28 7.96
N ILE A 41 -2.83 7.37 8.81
CA ILE A 41 -3.68 6.55 9.70
C ILE A 41 -3.89 7.26 11.04
N GLU A 42 -5.15 7.38 11.44
CA GLU A 42 -5.59 7.78 12.77
C GLU A 42 -6.02 6.54 13.56
N THR A 43 -5.14 6.06 14.44
CA THR A 43 -5.35 4.79 15.15
C THR A 43 -6.35 4.89 16.29
N ALA A 44 -6.61 6.09 16.83
CA ALA A 44 -7.57 6.26 17.92
C ALA A 44 -9.02 6.17 17.45
N LEU A 45 -9.29 6.61 16.21
CA LEU A 45 -10.61 6.61 15.57
C LEU A 45 -10.69 5.61 14.40
N PRO A 46 -9.97 4.47 14.48
CA PRO A 46 -9.58 3.56 13.39
C PRO A 46 -9.93 4.01 11.96
N SER A 47 -9.31 5.11 11.53
CA SER A 47 -9.62 5.76 10.25
C SER A 47 -8.35 6.21 9.56
N PHE A 48 -8.49 6.72 8.34
CA PHE A 48 -7.37 7.31 7.61
C PHE A 48 -7.82 8.45 6.71
N THR A 49 -6.88 9.31 6.36
CA THR A 49 -7.06 10.37 5.35
C THR A 49 -6.08 10.16 4.21
N ILE A 50 -6.54 10.31 2.97
CA ILE A 50 -5.66 10.30 1.79
C ILE A 50 -4.90 11.63 1.74
N ILE A 51 -3.57 11.55 1.76
CA ILE A 51 -2.68 12.73 1.73
C ILE A 51 -1.98 12.90 0.37
N ALA A 52 -1.89 11.83 -0.43
CA ALA A 52 -1.46 11.91 -1.83
C ALA A 52 -2.15 10.81 -2.66
N LYS A 53 -2.35 11.08 -3.94
CA LYS A 53 -2.80 10.10 -4.93
C LYS A 53 -2.13 10.40 -6.26
N GLU A 54 -1.70 9.36 -6.94
CA GLU A 54 -1.10 9.44 -8.27
C GLU A 54 -1.72 8.38 -9.17
N LYS A 55 -1.89 8.72 -10.45
CA LYS A 55 -2.27 7.76 -11.48
C LYS A 55 -1.41 8.03 -12.69
N ASP A 56 -0.64 7.03 -13.09
CA ASP A 56 0.03 7.05 -14.38
C ASP A 56 -0.67 6.08 -15.34
N THR A 57 -0.94 6.55 -16.56
CA THR A 57 -1.54 5.71 -17.60
C THR A 57 -0.43 5.01 -18.34
N VAL A 58 -0.29 3.72 -18.08
CA VAL A 58 0.65 2.84 -18.75
C VAL A 58 -0.12 1.90 -19.68
N ARG A 59 0.55 1.04 -20.42
CA ARG A 59 -0.14 -0.01 -21.19
C ARG A 59 0.68 -1.29 -21.15
N LEU A 60 0.95 -1.77 -19.93
CA LEU A 60 1.73 -2.99 -19.70
C LEU A 60 1.14 -4.23 -20.37
N GLY A 61 -0.17 -4.21 -20.67
CA GLY A 61 -0.85 -5.27 -21.41
C GLY A 61 -0.93 -5.06 -22.93
N GLU A 62 -0.50 -3.91 -23.44
CA GLU A 62 -0.43 -3.67 -24.89
C GLU A 62 0.71 -4.51 -25.46
N ARG A 63 0.40 -5.23 -26.52
CA ARG A 63 1.32 -6.12 -27.23
C ARG A 63 1.16 -5.81 -28.71
N ASP A 64 2.08 -5.00 -29.22
CA ASP A 64 2.45 -4.95 -30.62
C ASP A 64 3.68 -5.84 -30.85
#